data_AF-A0A5S9RAI8-F1
#
_entry.id   AF-A0A5S9RAI8-F1
#
_cell.length_a   1.000
_cell.length_b   1.000
_cell.length_c   1.000
_cell.angle_alpha   90.00
_cell.angle_beta   90.00
_cell.angle_gamma   90.00
#
_symmetry.space_group_name_H-M   'P 1'
#
loop_
_entity.id
_entity.type
_entity.pdbx_description
1 polymer ?
#
loop_
_entity_poly.entity_id
_entity_poly.type
_entity_poly.pdbx_seq_one_letter_code
_entity_poly.pdbx_strand_id
1 'polypeptide(L)'
;MRLRRSALDRPGITRKRRGKGFAYYGTDGELLDDLDDEATLQRIKDLVIPPAWKKVWISPHPNGHIQAVGTDVAGRRQYLYHQAWQDERAEEKFDRVLEMSLELPQWRARIAGDLAAEAFVDADPPVSEKVVKRVEAAVMKEVADGLGNTPAVARGSYVDPRVVAGYERGYTIAAAARRAQRTRKPDEAQAILEKATRTLIRKVAKG
;
A
#
# COMPACT_ATOMS: atom_id res chain seq x y z
N MET A 1 -18.64 14.71 -19.33
CA MET A 1 -19.44 15.55 -18.40
C MET A 1 -18.50 16.07 -17.31
N ARG A 2 -18.52 17.36 -16.97
CA ARG A 2 -17.69 17.88 -15.87
C ARG A 2 -18.26 17.41 -14.52
N LEU A 3 -17.47 16.64 -13.78
CA LEU A 3 -17.83 16.15 -12.44
C LEU A 3 -17.72 17.25 -11.39
N ARG A 4 -18.64 17.25 -10.43
CA ARG A 4 -18.68 18.15 -9.28
C ARG A 4 -18.11 17.44 -8.04
N ARG A 5 -17.32 18.17 -7.26
CA ARG A 5 -16.94 17.71 -5.92
C ARG A 5 -18.17 17.75 -4.99
N SER A 6 -18.58 16.60 -4.50
CA SER A 6 -19.64 16.39 -3.52
C SER A 6 -19.13 16.85 -2.16
N ALA A 7 -19.91 17.67 -1.48
CA ALA A 7 -19.62 18.20 -0.16
C ALA A 7 -20.54 17.48 0.85
N LEU A 8 -20.00 16.47 1.53
CA LEU A 8 -20.76 15.60 2.45
C LEU A 8 -21.18 16.31 3.75
N ASP A 9 -20.58 17.46 4.02
CA ASP A 9 -20.90 18.37 5.11
C ASP A 9 -22.10 19.28 4.79
N ARG A 10 -22.54 19.34 3.52
CA ARG A 10 -23.72 20.10 3.11
C ARG A 10 -24.99 19.23 3.08
N PRO A 11 -26.18 19.84 3.21
CA PRO A 11 -27.44 19.14 3.05
C PRO A 11 -27.48 18.37 1.72
N GLY A 12 -27.87 17.11 1.79
CA GLY A 12 -28.13 16.25 0.64
C GLY A 12 -29.50 15.61 0.80
N ILE A 13 -29.87 14.81 -0.19
CA ILE A 13 -31.13 14.06 -0.14
C ILE A 13 -31.00 12.98 0.94
N THR A 14 -31.98 12.90 1.83
CA THR A 14 -31.97 11.93 2.94
C THR A 14 -32.98 10.80 2.69
N ARG A 15 -32.64 9.59 3.17
CA ARG A 15 -33.50 8.40 3.05
C ARG A 15 -34.05 8.01 4.41
N LYS A 16 -35.38 7.87 4.53
CA LYS A 16 -36.07 7.36 5.74
C LYS A 16 -36.94 6.16 5.39
N ARG A 17 -37.11 5.21 6.32
CA ARG A 17 -38.04 4.07 6.11
C ARG A 17 -39.49 4.57 6.15
N ARG A 18 -40.31 4.07 5.21
CA ARG A 18 -41.76 4.33 5.17
C ARG A 18 -42.48 3.07 4.69
N GLY A 19 -43.31 2.48 5.56
CA GLY A 19 -43.99 1.22 5.27
C GLY A 19 -43.02 0.10 4.86
N LYS A 20 -43.27 -0.52 3.70
CA LYS A 20 -42.42 -1.58 3.14
C LYS A 20 -41.17 -1.06 2.39
N GLY A 21 -41.05 0.25 2.20
CA GLY A 21 -40.00 0.87 1.39
C GLY A 21 -39.30 2.05 2.07
N PHE A 22 -38.84 2.99 1.24
CA PHE A 22 -38.16 4.20 1.67
C PHE A 22 -38.84 5.43 1.08
N ALA A 23 -38.79 6.53 1.82
CA ALA A 23 -39.11 7.86 1.35
C ALA A 23 -37.83 8.70 1.30
N TYR A 24 -37.77 9.62 0.34
CA TYR A 24 -36.64 10.50 0.11
C TYR A 24 -37.04 11.94 0.39
N TYR A 25 -36.15 12.69 1.01
CA TYR A 25 -36.40 14.09 1.36
C TYR A 25 -35.31 14.96 0.76
N GLY A 26 -35.71 16.07 0.15
CA GLY A 26 -34.84 17.05 -0.50
C GLY A 26 -33.87 17.73 0.47
N THR A 27 -33.07 18.65 -0.06
CA THR A 27 -32.09 19.40 0.75
C THR A 27 -32.75 20.41 1.69
N ASP A 28 -33.97 20.83 1.37
CA ASP A 28 -34.89 21.64 2.17
C ASP A 28 -35.65 20.84 3.23
N GLY A 29 -35.63 19.51 3.12
CA GLY A 29 -36.35 18.60 4.01
C GLY A 29 -37.76 18.25 3.53
N GLU A 30 -38.20 18.77 2.38
CA GLU A 30 -39.48 18.44 1.77
C GLU A 30 -39.47 17.01 1.21
N LEU A 31 -40.64 16.38 1.16
CA LEU A 31 -40.79 15.04 0.61
C LEU A 31 -40.65 15.13 -0.92
N LEU A 32 -39.74 14.35 -1.50
CA LEU A 32 -39.67 14.20 -2.95
C LEU A 32 -40.83 13.32 -3.41
N ASP A 33 -41.60 13.79 -4.38
CA ASP A 33 -42.76 13.07 -4.92
C ASP A 33 -42.59 12.70 -6.40
N ASP A 34 -43.41 11.75 -6.86
CA ASP A 34 -43.29 11.21 -8.21
C ASP A 34 -43.75 12.21 -9.30
N LEU A 35 -44.45 13.30 -8.94
CA LEU A 35 -44.98 14.27 -9.91
C LEU A 35 -43.92 15.31 -10.27
N ASP A 36 -43.24 15.85 -9.27
CA ASP A 36 -42.25 16.93 -9.44
C ASP A 36 -40.81 16.39 -9.51
N ASP A 37 -40.51 15.23 -8.90
CA ASP A 37 -39.17 14.70 -8.72
C ASP A 37 -38.89 13.34 -9.39
N GLU A 38 -39.69 12.95 -10.39
CA GLU A 38 -39.57 11.65 -11.09
C GLU A 38 -38.13 11.32 -11.50
N ALA A 39 -37.45 12.27 -12.15
CA ALA A 39 -36.07 12.08 -12.60
C ALA A 39 -35.08 11.88 -11.44
N THR A 40 -35.28 12.57 -10.32
CA THR A 40 -34.45 12.44 -9.12
C THR A 40 -34.67 11.08 -8.48
N LEU A 41 -35.92 10.65 -8.32
CA LEU A 41 -36.29 9.37 -7.72
C LEU A 41 -35.80 8.19 -8.56
N GLN A 42 -35.93 8.28 -9.89
CA GLN A 42 -35.42 7.27 -10.81
C GLN A 42 -33.89 7.14 -10.70
N ARG A 43 -33.17 8.26 -10.68
CA ARG A 43 -31.71 8.24 -10.45
C ARG A 43 -31.35 7.56 -9.12
N ILE A 44 -32.06 7.87 -8.04
CA ILE A 44 -31.80 7.27 -6.73
C ILE A 44 -32.02 5.75 -6.76
N LYS A 45 -33.03 5.29 -7.48
CA LYS A 45 -33.30 3.86 -7.70
C LYS A 45 -32.15 3.19 -8.44
N ASP A 46 -31.62 3.84 -9.48
CA ASP A 46 -30.51 3.35 -10.28
C ASP A 46 -29.18 3.29 -9.51
N LEU A 47 -29.04 4.04 -8.42
CA LEU A 47 -27.88 3.93 -7.52
C LEU A 47 -27.86 2.60 -6.74
N VAL A 48 -28.98 1.86 -6.65
CA VAL A 48 -29.07 0.57 -5.94
C VAL A 48 -28.48 0.64 -4.51
N ILE A 49 -28.85 1.67 -3.75
CA ILE A 49 -28.33 1.88 -2.40
C ILE A 49 -28.84 0.75 -1.47
N PRO A 50 -27.97 -0.08 -0.88
CA PRO A 50 -28.41 -1.24 -0.11
C PRO A 50 -29.42 -0.89 1.00
N PRO A 51 -30.49 -1.67 1.19
CA PRO A 51 -31.58 -1.35 2.12
C PRO A 51 -31.14 -1.41 3.59
N ALA A 52 -30.04 -2.10 3.90
CA ALA A 52 -29.49 -2.20 5.24
C ALA A 52 -28.67 -0.96 5.66
N TRP A 53 -28.30 -0.08 4.72
CA TRP A 53 -27.51 1.10 5.04
C TRP A 53 -28.31 2.11 5.88
N LYS A 54 -27.68 2.57 6.97
CA LYS A 54 -28.18 3.60 7.88
C LYS A 54 -27.51 4.94 7.60
N LYS A 55 -28.09 6.05 8.10
CA LYS A 55 -27.56 7.42 7.95
C LYS A 55 -27.16 7.74 6.49
N VAL A 56 -28.10 7.47 5.58
CA VAL A 56 -27.85 7.60 4.13
C VAL A 56 -28.00 9.05 3.72
N TRP A 57 -26.95 9.57 3.09
CA TRP A 57 -26.90 10.85 2.40
C TRP A 57 -26.73 10.58 0.91
N ILE A 58 -27.49 11.28 0.08
CA ILE A 58 -27.49 11.13 -1.37
C ILE A 58 -27.22 12.50 -2.00
N SER A 59 -26.36 12.53 -3.02
CA SER A 59 -26.02 13.77 -3.71
C SER A 59 -27.27 14.38 -4.38
N PRO A 60 -27.54 15.68 -4.18
CA PRO A 60 -28.59 16.38 -4.90
C PRO A 60 -28.22 16.58 -6.38
N HIS A 61 -26.93 16.53 -6.71
CA HIS A 61 -26.45 16.73 -8.06
C HIS A 61 -26.13 15.40 -8.76
N PRO A 62 -26.66 15.16 -9.97
CA PRO A 62 -26.39 13.94 -10.73
C PRO A 62 -24.91 13.82 -11.13
N ASN A 63 -24.20 14.93 -11.28
CA ASN A 63 -22.78 14.95 -11.62
C ASN A 63 -21.84 15.00 -10.40
N GLY A 64 -22.33 14.76 -9.18
CA GLY A 64 -21.48 14.67 -7.98
C GLY A 64 -20.59 13.42 -7.99
N HIS A 65 -19.28 13.57 -7.76
CA HIS A 65 -18.35 12.41 -7.78
C HIS A 65 -18.68 11.33 -6.74
N ILE A 66 -19.24 11.72 -5.58
CA ILE A 66 -19.91 10.81 -4.65
C ILE A 66 -21.42 10.98 -4.85
N GLN A 67 -22.09 9.89 -5.19
CA GLN A 67 -23.54 9.83 -5.40
C GLN A 67 -24.30 9.48 -4.13
N ALA A 68 -23.76 8.60 -3.28
CA ALA A 68 -24.34 8.32 -1.98
C ALA A 68 -23.28 7.92 -0.96
N VAL A 69 -23.57 8.15 0.31
CA VAL A 69 -22.81 7.61 1.44
C VAL A 69 -23.79 7.06 2.47
N GLY A 70 -23.44 5.95 3.10
CA GLY A 70 -24.21 5.35 4.18
C GLY A 70 -23.33 4.57 5.14
N THR A 71 -23.92 4.09 6.22
CA THR A 71 -23.27 3.21 7.20
C THR A 71 -23.81 1.79 7.03
N ASP A 72 -22.93 0.81 6.79
CA ASP A 72 -23.32 -0.59 6.65
C ASP A 72 -23.68 -1.26 7.99
N VAL A 73 -24.06 -2.54 7.92
CA VAL A 73 -24.43 -3.34 9.10
C VAL A 73 -23.29 -3.52 10.11
N ALA A 74 -22.03 -3.42 9.65
CA ALA A 74 -20.84 -3.53 10.48
C ALA A 74 -20.36 -2.17 11.01
N GLY A 75 -21.12 -1.10 10.79
CA GLY A 75 -20.79 0.25 11.27
C GLY A 75 -19.77 1.00 10.40
N ARG A 76 -19.41 0.48 9.22
CA ARG A 76 -18.45 1.15 8.32
C ARG A 76 -19.16 2.10 7.38
N ARG A 77 -18.51 3.24 7.08
CA ARG A 77 -18.99 4.14 6.02
C ARG A 77 -18.72 3.51 4.65
N GLN A 78 -19.76 3.42 3.85
CA GLN A 78 -19.75 2.94 2.47
C GLN A 78 -20.15 4.07 1.52
N TYR A 79 -19.56 4.07 0.33
CA TYR A 79 -19.70 5.13 -0.66
C TYR A 79 -20.14 4.53 -1.99
N LEU A 80 -21.01 5.25 -2.69
CA LEU A 80 -21.28 5.05 -4.12
C LEU A 80 -20.72 6.24 -4.88
N TYR A 81 -19.86 5.97 -5.85
CA TYR A 81 -19.23 6.98 -6.70
C TYR A 81 -19.90 7.03 -8.06
N HIS A 82 -19.85 8.20 -8.69
CA HIS A 82 -20.22 8.34 -10.09
C HIS A 82 -19.28 7.50 -10.98
N GLN A 83 -19.82 6.79 -11.98
CA GLN A 83 -19.03 5.88 -12.82
C GLN A 83 -17.81 6.57 -13.46
N ALA A 84 -18.02 7.69 -14.14
CA ALA A 84 -16.93 8.48 -14.73
C ALA A 84 -15.82 8.89 -13.73
N TRP A 85 -16.15 9.08 -12.44
CA TRP A 85 -15.13 9.36 -11.42
C TRP A 85 -14.30 8.12 -11.09
N GLN A 86 -14.95 6.95 -11.05
CA GLN A 86 -14.25 5.68 -10.85
C GLN A 86 -13.32 5.40 -12.01
N ASP A 87 -13.75 5.66 -13.24
CA ASP A 87 -12.97 5.40 -14.45
C ASP A 87 -11.71 6.29 -14.48
N GLU A 88 -11.84 7.61 -14.30
CA GLU A 88 -10.71 8.56 -14.26
C GLU A 88 -9.72 8.24 -13.12
N ARG A 89 -10.20 7.92 -11.92
CA ARG A 89 -9.32 7.62 -10.77
C ARG A 89 -8.70 6.24 -10.81
N ALA A 90 -9.36 5.27 -11.45
CA ALA A 90 -8.78 3.95 -11.66
C ALA A 90 -7.57 4.04 -12.58
N GLU A 91 -7.66 4.84 -13.66
CA GLU A 91 -6.56 5.09 -14.59
C GLU A 91 -5.37 5.77 -13.90
N GLU A 92 -5.59 6.90 -13.19
CA GLU A 92 -4.52 7.59 -12.45
C GLU A 92 -3.83 6.70 -11.39
N LYS A 93 -4.62 5.87 -10.67
CA LYS A 93 -4.07 4.95 -9.68
C LYS A 93 -3.27 3.83 -10.35
N PHE A 94 -3.74 3.33 -11.49
CA PHE A 94 -3.06 2.29 -12.24
C PHE A 94 -1.73 2.79 -12.78
N ASP A 95 -1.69 3.98 -13.38
CA ASP A 95 -0.46 4.62 -13.85
C ASP A 95 0.55 4.83 -12.73
N ARG A 96 0.09 5.27 -11.55
CA ARG A 96 0.97 5.43 -10.38
C ARG A 96 1.57 4.12 -9.89
N VAL A 97 0.79 3.03 -9.90
CA VAL A 97 1.29 1.70 -9.54
C VAL A 97 2.28 1.20 -10.60
N LEU A 98 2.02 1.46 -11.88
CA LEU A 98 2.94 1.12 -12.98
C LEU A 98 4.26 1.88 -12.85
N GLU A 99 4.23 3.19 -12.62
CA GLU A 99 5.43 4.02 -12.42
C GLU A 99 6.26 3.49 -11.23
N MET A 100 5.61 3.22 -10.09
CA MET A 100 6.27 2.61 -8.95
C MET A 100 6.84 1.22 -9.27
N SER A 101 6.14 0.41 -10.08
CA SER A 101 6.54 -0.95 -10.40
C SER A 101 7.90 -1.03 -11.12
N LEU A 102 8.26 0.00 -11.87
CA LEU A 102 9.56 0.10 -12.55
C LEU A 102 10.72 0.26 -11.55
N GLU A 103 10.47 0.89 -10.41
CA GLU A 103 11.47 1.11 -9.36
C GLU A 103 11.49 -0.01 -8.30
N LEU A 104 10.42 -0.81 -8.21
CA LEU A 104 10.31 -1.91 -7.25
C LEU A 104 11.50 -2.91 -7.29
N PRO A 105 12.01 -3.35 -8.45
CA PRO A 105 13.17 -4.25 -8.48
C PRO A 105 14.39 -3.65 -7.80
N GLN A 106 14.65 -2.35 -8.03
CA GLN A 106 15.79 -1.66 -7.43
C GLN A 106 15.62 -1.52 -5.92
N TRP A 107 14.42 -1.19 -5.45
CA TRP A 107 14.13 -1.10 -4.01
C TRP A 107 14.26 -2.46 -3.32
N ARG A 108 13.72 -3.52 -3.94
CA ARG A 108 13.85 -4.89 -3.42
C ARG A 108 15.31 -5.34 -3.35
N ALA A 109 16.14 -5.02 -4.35
CA ALA A 109 17.57 -5.33 -4.33
C ALA A 109 18.31 -4.60 -3.20
N ARG A 110 17.98 -3.33 -2.94
CA ARG A 110 18.57 -2.58 -1.80
C ARG A 110 18.19 -3.19 -0.47
N ILE A 111 16.90 -3.47 -0.26
CA ILE A 111 16.40 -4.12 0.97
C ILE A 111 17.07 -5.48 1.17
N ALA A 112 17.17 -6.30 0.11
CA ALA A 112 17.81 -7.60 0.17
C ALA A 112 19.29 -7.52 0.52
N GLY A 113 20.01 -6.54 -0.03
CA GLY A 113 21.41 -6.30 0.29
C GLY A 113 21.63 -5.91 1.75
N ASP A 114 20.76 -5.05 2.29
CA ASP A 114 20.82 -4.63 3.70
C ASP A 114 20.49 -5.79 4.65
N LEU A 115 19.43 -6.56 4.36
CA LEU A 115 19.07 -7.76 5.13
C LEU A 115 20.19 -8.81 5.11
N ALA A 116 20.79 -9.06 3.94
CA ALA A 116 21.89 -10.00 3.83
C ALA A 116 23.12 -9.53 4.62
N ALA A 117 23.49 -8.25 4.49
CA ALA A 117 24.64 -7.68 5.18
C ALA A 117 24.46 -7.71 6.71
N GLU A 118 23.24 -7.48 7.20
CA GLU A 118 22.89 -7.60 8.61
C GLU A 118 22.96 -9.06 9.09
N ALA A 119 22.41 -10.02 8.34
CA ALA A 119 22.45 -11.44 8.70
C ALA A 119 23.89 -11.99 8.75
N PHE A 120 24.82 -11.45 7.96
CA PHE A 120 26.24 -11.81 8.03
C PHE A 120 26.97 -11.24 9.27
N VAL A 121 26.38 -10.31 10.04
CA VAL A 121 27.04 -9.71 11.21
C VAL A 121 27.30 -10.74 12.31
N ASP A 122 26.33 -11.60 12.58
CA ASP A 122 26.36 -12.59 13.65
C ASP A 122 26.60 -14.02 13.15
N ALA A 123 26.95 -14.16 11.86
CA ALA A 123 27.25 -15.45 11.25
C ALA A 123 28.61 -16.01 11.70
N ASP A 124 28.74 -17.33 11.66
CA ASP A 124 30.03 -18.00 11.87
C ASP A 124 31.09 -17.44 10.91
N PRO A 125 32.36 -17.25 11.35
CA PRO A 125 33.39 -16.68 10.49
C PRO A 125 33.71 -17.60 9.29
N PRO A 126 34.16 -17.05 8.15
CA PRO A 126 34.43 -17.80 6.90
C PRO A 126 35.75 -18.60 6.99
N VAL A 127 35.86 -19.51 7.95
CA VAL A 127 37.10 -20.27 8.24
C VAL A 127 37.31 -21.47 7.32
N SER A 128 36.28 -21.87 6.57
CA SER A 128 36.38 -22.92 5.54
C SER A 128 35.26 -22.77 4.51
N GLU A 129 35.48 -23.33 3.31
CA GLU A 129 34.48 -23.35 2.25
C GLU A 129 33.15 -24.00 2.69
N LYS A 130 33.22 -25.03 3.55
CA LYS A 130 32.03 -25.69 4.12
C LYS A 130 31.23 -24.74 5.03
N VAL A 131 31.92 -23.92 5.84
CA VAL A 131 31.26 -22.93 6.69
C VAL A 131 30.64 -21.82 5.84
N VAL A 132 31.38 -21.32 4.84
CA VAL A 132 30.88 -20.30 3.91
C VAL A 132 29.59 -20.75 3.24
N LYS A 133 29.58 -21.94 2.61
CA LYS A 133 28.39 -22.47 1.92
C LYS A 133 27.18 -22.62 2.83
N ARG A 134 27.39 -23.08 4.08
CA ARG A 134 26.31 -23.22 5.07
C ARG A 134 25.75 -21.86 5.48
N VAL A 135 26.62 -20.90 5.80
CA VAL A 135 26.21 -19.56 6.22
C VAL A 135 25.49 -18.85 5.09
N GLU A 136 26.05 -18.86 3.86
CA GLU A 136 25.40 -18.24 2.71
C GLU A 136 24.01 -18.85 2.47
N ALA A 137 23.87 -20.18 2.53
CA ALA A 137 22.56 -20.82 2.37
C ALA A 137 21.55 -20.38 3.45
N ALA A 138 21.99 -20.21 4.70
CA ALA A 138 21.14 -19.73 5.79
C ALA A 138 20.72 -18.26 5.57
N VAL A 139 21.66 -17.39 5.20
CA VAL A 139 21.40 -15.97 4.93
C VAL A 139 20.44 -15.80 3.74
N MET A 140 20.65 -16.54 2.65
CA MET A 140 19.75 -16.49 1.50
C MET A 140 18.35 -16.97 1.83
N LYS A 141 18.21 -17.92 2.77
CA LYS A 141 16.92 -18.37 3.27
C LYS A 141 16.21 -17.27 4.07
N GLU A 142 16.90 -16.64 5.00
CA GLU A 142 16.36 -15.53 5.80
C GLU A 142 15.91 -14.35 4.93
N VAL A 143 16.73 -13.94 3.98
CA VAL A 143 16.40 -12.87 3.03
C VAL A 143 15.19 -13.26 2.17
N ALA A 144 15.13 -14.52 1.71
CA ALA A 144 14.02 -15.02 0.91
C ALA A 144 12.70 -15.03 1.71
N ASP A 145 12.74 -15.45 2.97
CA ASP A 145 11.59 -15.43 3.89
C ASP A 145 11.09 -13.98 4.11
N GLY A 146 12.00 -13.02 4.27
CA GLY A 146 11.67 -11.59 4.40
C GLY A 146 11.08 -10.96 3.14
N LEU A 147 11.44 -11.44 1.95
CA LEU A 147 10.98 -10.90 0.65
C LEU A 147 9.79 -11.67 0.04
N GLY A 148 9.43 -12.82 0.61
CA GLY A 148 8.39 -13.72 0.08
C GLY A 148 8.80 -14.44 -1.21
N ASN A 149 10.09 -14.76 -1.36
CA ASN A 149 10.67 -15.43 -2.54
C ASN A 149 11.37 -16.75 -2.15
N THR A 150 11.98 -17.45 -3.12
CA THR A 150 12.84 -18.62 -2.83
C THR A 150 14.31 -18.20 -2.61
N PRO A 151 15.12 -18.98 -1.88
CA PRO A 151 16.54 -18.67 -1.67
C PRO A 151 17.34 -18.55 -2.97
N ALA A 152 16.99 -19.33 -4.00
CA ALA A 152 17.62 -19.25 -5.32
C ALA A 152 17.33 -17.90 -5.99
N VAL A 153 16.08 -17.42 -5.89
CA VAL A 153 15.66 -16.11 -6.43
C VAL A 153 16.32 -14.97 -5.64
N ALA A 154 16.37 -15.05 -4.31
CA ALA A 154 17.06 -14.06 -3.48
C ALA A 154 18.54 -13.92 -3.88
N ARG A 155 19.24 -15.05 -4.04
CA ARG A 155 20.64 -15.08 -4.48
C ARG A 155 20.84 -14.53 -5.89
N GLY A 156 20.01 -14.93 -6.85
CA GLY A 156 20.22 -14.62 -8.26
C GLY A 156 19.78 -13.23 -8.68
N SER A 157 18.87 -12.60 -7.94
CA SER A 157 18.20 -11.38 -8.41
C SER A 157 18.13 -10.24 -7.40
N TYR A 158 18.33 -10.50 -6.11
CA TYR A 158 18.08 -9.50 -5.07
C TYR A 158 19.32 -9.18 -4.22
N VAL A 159 20.10 -10.19 -3.80
CA VAL A 159 21.32 -9.97 -3.02
C VAL A 159 22.48 -9.64 -3.96
N ASP A 160 23.15 -8.51 -3.75
CA ASP A 160 24.36 -8.17 -4.49
C ASP A 160 25.49 -9.18 -4.15
N PRO A 161 26.10 -9.87 -5.13
CA PRO A 161 27.14 -10.86 -4.89
C PRO A 161 28.34 -10.33 -4.09
N ARG A 162 28.59 -9.01 -4.12
CA ARG A 162 29.67 -8.39 -3.37
C ARG A 162 29.41 -8.32 -1.86
N VAL A 163 28.15 -8.45 -1.42
CA VAL A 163 27.83 -8.60 0.01
C VAL A 163 28.33 -9.97 0.50
N VAL A 164 28.07 -11.03 -0.26
CA VAL A 164 28.57 -12.39 0.02
C VAL A 164 30.09 -12.43 -0.03
N ALA A 165 30.70 -11.90 -1.09
CA ALA A 165 32.16 -11.83 -1.20
C ALA A 165 32.80 -10.97 -0.10
N GLY A 166 32.08 -9.98 0.42
CA GLY A 166 32.49 -9.22 1.60
C GLY A 166 32.64 -10.12 2.82
N TYR A 167 31.59 -10.89 3.11
CA TYR A 167 31.61 -11.88 4.20
C TYR A 167 32.72 -12.92 4.01
N GLU A 168 32.90 -13.47 2.81
CA GLU A 168 33.97 -14.45 2.50
C GLU A 168 35.37 -13.90 2.78
N ARG A 169 35.58 -12.59 2.58
CA ARG A 169 36.83 -11.88 2.88
C ARG A 169 36.95 -11.44 4.35
N GLY A 170 36.00 -11.83 5.20
CA GLY A 170 35.94 -11.44 6.61
C GLY A 170 35.47 -10.01 6.86
N TYR A 171 34.87 -9.35 5.86
CA TYR A 171 34.29 -8.01 6.02
C TYR A 171 32.80 -8.10 6.38
N THR A 172 32.39 -7.36 7.40
CA THR A 172 30.98 -7.25 7.80
C THR A 172 30.61 -5.80 8.13
N ILE A 173 29.32 -5.53 8.31
CA ILE A 173 28.80 -4.22 8.75
C ILE A 173 28.59 -4.15 10.27
N ALA A 174 29.22 -5.02 11.07
CA ALA A 174 28.93 -5.18 12.50
C ALA A 174 28.99 -3.87 13.32
N ALA A 175 29.96 -3.00 13.04
CA ALA A 175 30.05 -1.70 13.70
C ALA A 175 28.91 -0.73 13.33
N ALA A 176 28.35 -0.85 12.12
CA ALA A 176 27.17 -0.11 11.70
C ALA A 176 25.89 -0.68 12.32
N ALA A 177 25.72 -2.02 12.31
CA ALA A 177 24.60 -2.69 12.97
C ALA A 177 24.48 -2.31 14.45
N ARG A 178 25.59 -2.34 15.20
CA ARG A 178 25.63 -1.87 16.60
C ARG A 178 25.27 -0.39 16.79
N ARG A 179 25.48 0.45 15.78
CA ARG A 179 25.06 1.88 15.83
C ARG A 179 23.58 2.01 15.51
N ALA A 180 23.08 1.29 14.51
CA ALA A 180 21.68 1.25 14.14
C ALA A 180 20.79 0.81 15.33
N GLN A 181 21.19 -0.23 16.06
CA GLN A 181 20.48 -0.72 17.26
C GLN A 181 20.38 0.28 18.41
N ARG A 182 21.27 1.28 18.49
CA ARG A 182 21.23 2.31 19.55
C ARG A 182 20.25 3.44 19.25
N THR A 183 19.84 3.56 18.00
CA THR A 183 18.90 4.59 17.56
C THR A 183 17.46 4.13 17.82
N ARG A 184 16.62 5.03 18.33
CA ARG A 184 15.18 4.77 18.53
C ARG A 184 14.32 5.10 17.31
N LYS A 185 14.90 5.70 16.27
CA LYS A 185 14.21 6.10 15.05
C LYS A 185 14.49 5.11 13.92
N PRO A 186 13.49 4.38 13.42
CA PRO A 186 13.68 3.36 12.38
C PRO A 186 14.38 3.88 11.12
N ASP A 187 14.02 5.08 10.64
CA ASP A 187 14.60 5.65 9.42
C ASP A 187 16.10 5.95 9.56
N GLU A 188 16.53 6.44 10.72
CA GLU A 188 17.95 6.69 11.00
C GLU A 188 18.73 5.36 11.12
N ALA A 189 18.12 4.33 11.72
CA ALA A 189 18.72 3.00 11.80
C ALA A 189 18.91 2.39 10.40
N GLN A 190 17.88 2.47 9.55
CA GLN A 190 17.95 2.00 8.15
C GLN A 190 19.04 2.73 7.36
N ALA A 191 19.12 4.06 7.48
CA ALA A 191 20.12 4.85 6.76
C ALA A 191 21.56 4.50 7.16
N ILE A 192 21.80 4.12 8.42
CA ILE A 192 23.10 3.66 8.90
C ILE A 192 23.49 2.33 8.22
N LEU A 193 22.55 1.38 8.15
CA LEU A 193 22.74 0.08 7.52
C LEU A 193 23.01 0.25 6.02
N GLU A 194 22.15 0.99 5.31
CA GLU A 194 22.28 1.22 3.86
C GLU A 194 23.64 1.84 3.49
N LYS A 195 24.08 2.84 4.26
CA LYS A 195 25.39 3.49 4.06
C LYS A 195 26.53 2.49 4.26
N ALA A 196 26.43 1.61 5.25
CA ALA A 196 27.45 0.62 5.54
C ALA A 196 27.50 -0.48 4.47
N THR A 197 26.35 -1.01 4.05
CA THR A 197 26.24 -1.98 2.95
C THR A 197 26.85 -1.43 1.66
N ARG A 198 26.52 -0.19 1.28
CA ARG A 198 27.11 0.47 0.11
C ARG A 198 28.63 0.64 0.23
N THR A 199 29.12 0.92 1.43
CA THR A 199 30.56 1.06 1.69
C THR A 199 31.28 -0.29 1.57
N LEU A 200 30.67 -1.36 2.10
CA LEU A 200 31.15 -2.74 1.95
C LEU A 200 31.24 -3.13 0.47
N ILE A 201 30.15 -2.95 -0.28
CA ILE A 201 30.10 -3.24 -1.72
C ILE A 201 31.21 -2.51 -2.49
N ARG A 202 31.41 -1.21 -2.21
CA ARG A 202 32.48 -0.41 -2.83
C ARG A 202 33.87 -0.89 -2.44
N LYS A 203 34.06 -1.33 -1.19
CA LYS A 203 35.35 -1.87 -0.73
C LYS A 203 35.69 -3.17 -1.45
N VAL A 204 34.72 -4.08 -1.58
CA VAL A 204 34.87 -5.35 -2.30
C VAL A 204 35.09 -5.14 -3.79
N ALA A 205 34.46 -4.14 -4.41
CA ALA A 205 34.65 -3.84 -5.83
C ALA A 205 36.04 -3.25 -6.18
N LYS A 206 36.76 -2.69 -5.21
CA LYS A 206 38.07 -2.03 -5.41
C LYS A 206 39.27 -2.92 -5.12
N GLY A 207 39.08 -4.09 -4.51
CA GLY A 207 40.14 -5.02 -4.10
C GLY A 207 39.85 -6.42 -4.59
#